data_AF-A0A5S9MCS2-F1
#
_entry.id   AF-A0A5S9MCS2-F1
#
_cell.length_a   1.000
_cell.length_b   1.000
_cell.length_c   1.000
_cell.angle_alpha   90.00
_cell.angle_beta   90.00
_cell.angle_gamma   90.00
#
_symmetry.space_group_name_H-M   'P 1'
#
loop_
_entity.id
_entity.type
_entity.pdbx_description
1 polymer ?
#
loop_
_entity_poly.entity_id
_entity_poly.type
_entity_poly.pdbx_seq_one_letter_code
_entity_poly.pdbx_strand_id
1 'polypeptide(L)'
;MTNAVGVLKEEMRHLDSAIIAAADESSVPAGGALAVDRHEFAANVTDRVKNHPNVTVFQEEVQSIPEGPTIIATGPLTSEALSKELKSLTGEEYLYFYDAAAPILEKDSIDMDKVYLKSRYDKGEAAYLNCPMTEEEFDRFYEALISAETVPLKGI
;
A
#
# COMPACT_ATOMS: atom_id res chain seq x y z
N MET A 1 -22.61 -5.12 -0.15
CA MET A 1 -21.30 -4.83 0.46
C MET A 1 -20.60 -6.17 0.66
N THR A 2 -19.66 -6.55 -0.20
CA THR A 2 -19.06 -7.91 -0.17
C THR A 2 -17.56 -7.95 -0.47
N ASN A 3 -16.85 -6.82 -0.46
CA ASN A 3 -15.39 -6.79 -0.63
C ASN A 3 -14.69 -5.98 0.47
N ALA A 4 -13.42 -6.29 0.74
CA ALA A 4 -12.66 -5.73 1.87
C ALA A 4 -12.62 -4.19 1.84
N VAL A 5 -12.42 -3.59 0.66
CA VAL A 5 -12.38 -2.14 0.49
C VAL A 5 -13.74 -1.50 0.80
N GLY A 6 -14.85 -2.18 0.47
CA GLY A 6 -16.19 -1.72 0.80
C GLY A 6 -16.44 -1.69 2.31
N VAL A 7 -15.99 -2.71 3.05
CA VAL A 7 -16.11 -2.75 4.52
C VAL A 7 -15.34 -1.59 5.15
N LEU A 8 -14.08 -1.39 4.74
CA LEU A 8 -13.27 -0.27 5.24
C LEU A 8 -13.95 1.09 5.00
N LYS A 9 -14.56 1.28 3.83
CA LYS A 9 -15.30 2.52 3.51
C LYS A 9 -16.49 2.71 4.45
N GLU A 10 -17.24 1.66 4.77
CA GLU A 10 -18.35 1.80 5.74
C GLU A 10 -17.86 2.07 7.16
N GLU A 11 -16.77 1.44 7.60
CA GLU A 11 -16.15 1.72 8.89
C GLU A 11 -15.72 3.20 8.96
N MET A 12 -15.10 3.72 7.91
CA MET A 12 -14.75 5.13 7.81
C MET A 12 -15.98 6.04 7.90
N ARG A 13 -17.14 5.65 7.36
CA ARG A 13 -18.39 6.42 7.47
C ARG A 13 -18.92 6.44 8.89
N HIS A 14 -18.88 5.29 9.58
CA HIS A 14 -19.30 5.21 10.98
C HIS A 14 -18.38 5.98 11.93
N LEU A 15 -17.14 6.25 11.53
CA LEU A 15 -16.15 7.01 12.31
C LEU A 15 -16.03 8.47 11.86
N ASP A 16 -17.03 8.99 11.14
CA ASP A 16 -17.10 10.40 10.69
C ASP A 16 -15.85 10.86 9.92
N SER A 17 -15.28 9.96 9.09
CA SER A 17 -14.04 10.25 8.37
C SER A 17 -14.22 11.40 7.37
N ALA A 18 -13.37 12.43 7.50
CA ALA A 18 -13.32 13.54 6.56
C ALA A 18 -12.98 13.10 5.12
N ILE A 19 -12.25 12.00 4.96
CA ILE A 19 -11.86 11.45 3.66
C ILE A 19 -13.05 10.81 2.96
N ILE A 20 -13.80 9.93 3.64
CA ILE A 20 -14.91 9.24 2.97
C ILE A 20 -16.08 10.19 2.71
N ALA A 21 -16.33 11.15 3.60
CA ALA A 21 -17.34 12.18 3.40
C ALA A 21 -17.05 13.02 2.15
N ALA A 22 -15.81 13.49 1.99
CA ALA A 22 -15.39 14.21 0.79
C ALA A 22 -15.47 13.34 -0.47
N ALA A 23 -15.20 12.03 -0.36
CA ALA A 23 -15.31 11.10 -1.48
C ALA A 23 -16.76 10.88 -1.92
N ASP A 24 -17.70 10.75 -0.97
CA ASP A 24 -19.12 10.59 -1.27
C ASP A 24 -19.70 11.86 -1.92
N GLU A 25 -19.28 13.05 -1.47
CA GLU A 25 -19.68 14.35 -2.05
C GLU A 25 -19.16 14.56 -3.46
N SER A 26 -17.95 14.05 -3.76
CA SER A 26 -17.28 14.25 -5.05
C SER A 26 -17.45 13.06 -6.00
N SER A 27 -18.45 12.21 -5.74
CA SER A 27 -18.66 10.91 -6.40
C SER A 27 -18.99 11.03 -7.89
N VAL A 28 -18.37 10.20 -8.72
CA VAL A 28 -18.66 10.07 -10.16
C VAL A 28 -18.99 8.62 -10.56
N PRO A 29 -19.78 8.40 -11.63
CA PRO A 29 -20.15 7.04 -12.05
C PRO A 29 -18.93 6.16 -12.40
N ALA A 30 -18.79 5.00 -11.75
CA ALA A 30 -17.65 4.10 -11.97
C ALA A 30 -17.94 2.60 -11.77
N GLY A 31 -19.03 2.09 -12.38
CA GLY A 31 -19.22 0.65 -12.56
C GLY A 31 -19.21 -0.19 -11.26
N GLY A 32 -19.71 0.37 -10.15
CA GLY A 32 -19.78 -0.30 -8.85
C GLY A 32 -18.63 0.02 -7.88
N ALA A 33 -17.60 0.75 -8.33
CA ALA A 33 -16.60 1.36 -7.46
C ALA A 33 -17.02 2.78 -7.06
N LEU A 34 -16.60 3.22 -5.87
CA LEU A 34 -16.60 4.64 -5.53
C LEU A 34 -15.39 5.30 -6.22
N ALA A 35 -15.66 6.08 -7.27
CA ALA A 35 -14.69 6.96 -7.91
C ALA A 35 -15.10 8.41 -7.64
N VAL A 36 -14.13 9.31 -7.74
CA VAL A 36 -14.32 10.73 -7.41
C VAL A 36 -13.80 11.64 -8.51
N ASP A 37 -14.39 12.82 -8.64
CA ASP A 37 -13.71 13.95 -9.28
C ASP A 37 -12.51 14.34 -8.41
N ARG A 38 -11.32 14.29 -8.99
CA ARG A 38 -10.06 14.48 -8.24
C ARG A 38 -9.90 15.91 -7.71
N HIS A 39 -10.36 16.90 -8.47
CA HIS A 39 -10.19 18.29 -8.10
C HIS A 39 -11.17 18.67 -7.00
N GLU A 40 -12.43 18.27 -7.14
CA GLU A 40 -13.46 18.47 -6.13
C GLU A 40 -13.11 17.75 -4.82
N PHE A 41 -12.70 16.49 -4.91
CA PHE A 41 -12.29 15.71 -3.75
C PHE A 41 -11.13 16.37 -3.00
N ALA A 42 -10.07 16.77 -3.71
CA ALA A 42 -8.90 17.39 -3.10
C ALA A 42 -9.23 18.76 -2.47
N ALA A 43 -10.07 19.56 -3.13
CA ALA A 43 -10.54 20.84 -2.60
C ALA A 43 -11.36 20.64 -1.31
N ASN A 44 -12.33 19.73 -1.33
CA ASN A 44 -13.19 19.43 -0.19
C ASN A 44 -12.39 18.94 1.04
N VAL A 45 -11.42 18.05 0.83
CA VAL A 45 -10.52 17.61 1.91
C VAL A 45 -9.69 18.77 2.45
N THR A 46 -9.12 19.59 1.57
CA THR A 46 -8.28 20.74 1.94
C THR A 46 -9.07 21.74 2.78
N ASP A 47 -10.29 22.08 2.37
CA ASP A 47 -11.14 23.06 3.03
C ASP A 47 -11.61 22.56 4.40
N ARG A 48 -11.94 21.27 4.52
CA ARG A 48 -12.27 20.64 5.81
C ARG A 48 -11.13 20.75 6.81
N VAL A 49 -9.90 20.46 6.38
CA VAL A 49 -8.71 20.52 7.25
C VAL A 49 -8.39 21.96 7.65
N LYS A 50 -8.36 22.90 6.69
CA LYS A 50 -8.00 24.30 6.94
C LYS A 50 -9.00 25.06 7.81
N ASN A 51 -10.27 24.69 7.75
CA ASN A 51 -11.34 25.37 8.50
C ASN A 51 -11.74 24.62 9.79
N HIS A 52 -11.06 23.54 10.15
CA HIS A 52 -11.39 22.80 11.36
C HIS A 52 -10.92 23.57 12.61
N PRO A 53 -11.80 23.78 13.62
CA PRO A 53 -11.52 24.69 14.75
C PRO A 53 -10.35 24.24 15.65
N ASN A 54 -10.04 22.94 15.66
CA ASN A 54 -8.95 22.36 16.46
C ASN A 54 -7.69 22.04 15.63
N VAL A 55 -7.62 22.48 14.37
CA VAL A 55 -6.49 22.21 13.49
C VAL A 55 -5.85 23.53 13.06
N THR A 56 -4.54 23.62 13.22
CA THR A 56 -3.73 24.72 12.68
C THR A 56 -2.87 24.14 11.56
N VAL A 57 -2.93 24.76 10.38
CA VAL A 57 -2.19 24.30 9.19
C VAL A 57 -0.98 25.20 8.96
N PHE A 58 0.20 24.58 8.89
CA PHE A 58 1.45 25.23 8.49
C PHE A 58 1.86 24.72 7.10
N GLN A 59 2.25 25.63 6.21
CA GLN A 59 2.71 25.29 4.85
C GLN A 59 4.23 25.45 4.77
N GLU A 60 4.93 24.50 5.39
CA GLU A 60 6.39 24.48 5.46
C GLU A 60 6.93 23.05 5.42
N GLU A 61 8.23 22.91 5.13
CA GLU A 61 8.90 21.62 5.22
C GLU A 61 9.23 21.32 6.68
N VAL A 62 8.80 20.15 7.18
CA VAL A 62 9.24 19.63 8.47
C VAL A 62 10.55 18.87 8.26
N GLN A 63 11.65 19.44 8.72
CA GLN A 63 13.00 18.86 8.57
C GLN A 63 13.42 17.99 9.76
N SER A 64 12.72 18.10 10.90
CA SER A 64 12.99 17.38 12.14
C SER A 64 11.71 16.89 12.83
N ILE A 65 11.75 15.73 13.47
CA ILE A 65 10.63 15.14 14.20
C ILE A 65 10.36 15.98 15.47
N PRO A 66 9.16 16.58 15.61
CA PRO A 66 8.82 17.36 16.79
C PRO A 66 8.77 16.52 18.09
N GLU A 67 9.03 17.18 19.22
CA GLU A 67 8.83 16.58 20.54
C GLU A 67 7.33 16.32 20.84
N GLY A 68 7.05 15.27 21.60
CA GLY A 68 5.70 14.89 22.01
C GLY A 68 5.02 13.88 21.07
N PRO A 69 3.73 13.58 21.29
CA PRO A 69 2.98 12.66 20.44
C PRO A 69 2.85 13.19 19.01
N THR A 70 3.49 12.50 18.05
CA THR A 70 3.59 12.92 16.65
C THR A 70 3.14 11.79 15.72
N ILE A 71 2.28 12.10 14.75
CA ILE A 71 1.95 11.22 13.63
C ILE A 71 2.75 11.66 12.41
N ILE A 72 3.53 10.76 11.81
CA ILE A 72 4.33 11.01 10.60
C ILE A 72 3.58 10.46 9.39
N ALA A 73 3.13 11.34 8.49
CA ALA A 73 2.28 11.00 7.33
C ALA A 73 2.71 11.72 6.04
N THR A 74 4.01 11.74 5.74
CA THR A 74 4.62 12.49 4.61
C THR A 74 4.44 11.88 3.22
N GLY A 75 3.74 10.74 3.12
CA GLY A 75 3.50 10.05 1.86
C GLY A 75 4.74 9.29 1.33
N PRO A 76 4.67 8.78 0.10
CA PRO A 76 5.72 7.93 -0.48
C PRO A 76 7.00 8.70 -0.87
N LEU A 77 6.98 10.03 -0.85
CA LEU A 77 8.09 10.89 -1.27
C LEU A 77 8.56 11.78 -0.11
N THR A 78 8.84 11.18 1.04
CA THR A 78 9.38 11.86 2.22
C THR A 78 10.68 12.60 1.88
N SER A 79 10.87 13.82 2.39
CA SER A 79 12.07 14.61 2.10
C SER A 79 13.35 13.96 2.63
N GLU A 80 14.49 14.33 2.06
CA GLU A 80 15.78 13.76 2.45
C GLU A 80 16.10 14.06 3.93
N ALA A 81 15.78 15.27 4.39
CA ALA A 81 16.01 15.69 5.77
C ALA A 81 15.25 14.81 6.77
N LEU A 82 13.93 14.66 6.58
CA LEU A 82 13.11 13.84 7.47
C LEU A 82 13.44 12.35 7.35
N SER A 83 13.79 11.88 6.15
CA SER A 83 14.22 10.49 5.95
C SER A 83 15.47 10.15 6.75
N LYS A 84 16.44 11.08 6.87
CA LYS A 84 17.64 10.89 7.70
C LYS A 84 17.30 10.79 9.18
N GLU A 85 16.38 11.63 9.66
CA GLU A 85 15.91 11.55 11.05
C GLU A 85 15.17 10.25 11.34
N LEU A 86 14.28 9.82 10.44
CA LEU A 86 13.58 8.54 10.58
C LEU A 86 14.55 7.36 10.71
N LYS A 87 15.58 7.31 9.86
CA LYS A 87 16.63 6.28 9.96
C LYS A 87 17.36 6.32 11.30
N SER A 88 17.69 7.52 11.77
CA SER A 88 18.34 7.69 13.07
C SER A 88 17.44 7.24 14.22
N LEU A 89 16.13 7.48 14.13
CA LEU A 89 15.16 7.14 15.16
C LEU A 89 14.89 5.63 15.22
N THR A 90 14.76 4.97 14.08
CA THR A 90 14.48 3.53 14.02
C THR A 90 15.73 2.68 14.23
N GLY A 91 16.93 3.24 14.04
CA GLY A 91 18.18 2.49 14.03
C GLY A 91 18.34 1.60 12.80
N GLU A 92 17.46 1.76 11.80
CA GLU A 92 17.46 0.98 10.58
C GLU A 92 18.29 1.70 9.50
N GLU A 93 19.19 0.97 8.85
CA GLU A 93 19.92 1.49 7.69
C GLU A 93 19.00 1.68 6.47
N TYR A 94 17.90 0.91 6.45
CA TYR A 94 17.03 0.74 5.29
C TYR A 94 15.68 1.42 5.49
N LEU A 95 15.43 2.41 4.64
CA LEU A 95 14.12 3.02 4.41
C LEU A 95 13.93 3.04 2.89
N TYR A 96 13.25 2.03 2.36
CA TYR A 96 13.03 1.87 0.92
C TYR A 96 11.67 2.47 0.53
N PHE A 97 11.66 3.24 -0.56
CA PHE A 97 10.46 3.88 -1.12
C PHE A 97 9.93 3.17 -2.37
N TYR A 98 10.40 1.94 -2.62
CA TYR A 98 9.89 1.09 -3.68
C TYR A 98 9.39 -0.22 -3.07
N ASP A 99 8.19 -0.62 -3.46
CA ASP A 99 7.64 -1.92 -3.10
C ASP A 99 8.13 -2.97 -4.10
N ALA A 100 8.89 -3.95 -3.62
CA ALA A 100 9.15 -5.19 -4.35
C ALA A 100 8.12 -6.26 -3.93
N ALA A 101 6.84 -5.95 -4.11
CA ALA A 101 5.76 -6.83 -3.69
C ALA A 101 5.59 -7.99 -4.69
N ALA A 102 5.82 -9.22 -4.22
CA ALA A 102 5.37 -10.42 -4.92
C ALA A 102 3.86 -10.64 -4.65
N PRO A 103 3.13 -11.36 -5.53
CA PRO A 103 1.76 -11.77 -5.25
C PRO A 103 1.68 -12.55 -3.94
N ILE A 104 0.68 -12.25 -3.12
CA ILE A 104 0.38 -12.96 -1.88
C ILE A 104 -0.83 -13.86 -2.12
N LEU A 105 -0.71 -15.13 -1.72
CA LEU A 105 -1.77 -16.13 -1.86
C LEU A 105 -2.36 -16.47 -0.50
N GLU A 106 -3.66 -16.73 -0.47
CA GLU A 106 -4.31 -17.30 0.71
C GLU A 106 -3.91 -18.77 0.86
N LYS A 107 -3.40 -19.15 2.03
CA LYS A 107 -2.86 -20.50 2.27
C LYS A 107 -3.85 -21.60 1.91
N ASP A 108 -5.12 -21.41 2.25
CA ASP A 108 -6.15 -22.43 2.06
C ASP A 108 -6.57 -22.59 0.59
N SER A 109 -6.11 -21.70 -0.29
CA SER A 109 -6.25 -21.84 -1.75
C SER A 109 -5.16 -22.70 -2.39
N ILE A 110 -4.13 -23.09 -1.63
CA ILE A 110 -2.99 -23.85 -2.14
C ILE A 110 -3.31 -25.35 -2.10
N ASP A 111 -3.09 -26.03 -3.23
CA ASP A 111 -3.11 -27.49 -3.31
C ASP A 111 -1.88 -28.07 -2.58
N MET A 112 -2.10 -28.47 -1.33
CA MET A 112 -1.04 -28.97 -0.45
C MET A 112 -0.45 -30.32 -0.90
N ASP A 113 -1.11 -31.06 -1.79
CA ASP A 113 -0.60 -32.34 -2.31
C ASP A 113 0.49 -32.14 -3.37
N LYS A 114 0.63 -30.92 -3.92
CA LYS A 114 1.62 -30.58 -4.96
C LYS A 114 2.81 -29.77 -4.45
N VAL A 115 2.82 -29.41 -3.17
CA VAL A 115 3.87 -28.57 -2.57
C VAL A 115 4.51 -29.27 -1.38
N TYR A 116 5.70 -28.82 -0.98
CA TYR A 116 6.35 -29.33 0.22
C TYR A 116 7.01 -28.23 1.05
N LEU A 117 6.89 -28.34 2.38
CA LEU A 117 7.48 -27.40 3.35
C LEU A 117 8.94 -27.78 3.62
N LYS A 118 9.89 -26.96 3.18
CA LYS A 118 11.33 -27.23 3.38
C LYS A 118 12.18 -25.98 3.25
N SER A 119 13.22 -25.88 4.10
CA SER A 119 14.32 -24.91 3.96
C SER A 119 15.51 -25.55 3.22
N ARG A 120 16.27 -24.74 2.48
CA ARG A 120 17.40 -25.24 1.68
C ARG A 120 18.46 -25.92 2.57
N TYR A 121 18.94 -27.08 2.11
CA TYR A 121 19.95 -27.89 2.83
C TYR A 121 19.58 -28.29 4.26
N ASP A 122 18.28 -28.29 4.60
CA ASP A 122 17.79 -28.62 5.94
C ASP A 122 18.41 -27.72 7.04
N LYS A 123 18.77 -26.47 6.67
CA LYS A 123 19.28 -25.48 7.62
C LYS A 123 18.13 -24.73 8.28
N GLY A 124 18.00 -24.87 9.59
CA GLY A 124 16.99 -24.18 10.40
C GLY A 124 15.60 -24.79 10.28
N GLU A 125 14.61 -24.13 10.88
CA GLU A 125 13.21 -24.54 10.77
C GLU A 125 12.71 -24.39 9.33
N ALA A 126 11.81 -25.29 8.91
CA ALA A 126 11.24 -25.28 7.58
C ALA A 126 10.28 -24.09 7.43
N ALA A 127 10.65 -23.10 6.61
CA ALA A 127 9.93 -21.83 6.52
C ALA A 127 9.32 -21.55 5.13
N TYR A 128 9.58 -22.40 4.13
CA TYR A 128 9.18 -22.16 2.75
C TYR A 128 8.36 -23.31 2.18
N LEU A 129 7.21 -22.99 1.57
CA LEU A 129 6.52 -23.91 0.68
C LEU A 129 7.20 -23.86 -0.68
N ASN A 130 7.56 -25.03 -1.20
CA ASN A 130 8.23 -25.18 -2.48
C ASN A 130 7.22 -25.80 -3.47
N CYS A 131 7.07 -25.16 -4.63
CA CYS A 131 6.26 -25.65 -5.74
C CYS A 131 7.21 -26.25 -6.80
N PRO A 132 7.50 -27.56 -6.75
CA PRO A 132 8.37 -28.17 -7.74
C PRO A 132 7.73 -28.09 -9.14
N MET A 133 8.57 -27.89 -10.15
CA MET A 133 8.18 -27.94 -11.55
C MET A 133 9.08 -28.94 -12.28
N THR A 134 8.49 -29.66 -13.22
CA THR A 134 9.20 -30.34 -14.29
C THR A 134 9.78 -29.32 -15.29
N GLU A 135 10.70 -29.77 -16.15
CA GLU A 135 11.25 -28.93 -17.22
C GLU A 135 10.15 -28.39 -18.15
N GLU A 136 9.22 -29.26 -18.57
CA GLU A 136 8.09 -28.87 -19.41
C GLU A 136 7.15 -27.84 -18.73
N GLU A 137 6.94 -27.95 -17.42
CA GLU A 137 6.18 -26.96 -16.65
C GLU A 137 6.89 -25.61 -16.58
N PHE A 138 8.20 -25.64 -16.35
CA PHE A 138 9.02 -24.45 -16.32
C PHE A 138 9.04 -23.73 -17.66
N ASP A 139 9.23 -24.44 -18.77
CA ASP A 139 9.28 -23.85 -20.11
C ASP A 139 7.96 -23.15 -20.47
N ARG A 140 6.83 -23.77 -20.14
CA ARG A 140 5.50 -23.15 -20.33
C ARG A 140 5.34 -21.89 -19.48
N PHE A 141 5.79 -21.93 -18.22
CA PHE A 141 5.74 -20.76 -17.33
C PHE A 141 6.63 -19.63 -17.85
N TYR A 142 7.84 -19.95 -18.31
CA TYR A 142 8.78 -18.99 -18.86
C TYR A 142 8.20 -18.27 -20.09
N GLU A 143 7.66 -19.01 -21.05
CA GLU A 143 7.03 -18.44 -22.24
C GLU A 143 5.84 -17.53 -21.89
N ALA A 144 5.01 -17.95 -20.92
CA ALA A 144 3.91 -17.13 -20.42
C ALA A 144 4.41 -15.85 -19.75
N LEU A 145 5.51 -15.91 -18.98
CA LEU A 145 6.06 -14.78 -18.26
C LEU A 145 6.63 -13.72 -19.20
N ILE A 146 7.38 -14.12 -20.24
CA ILE A 146 8.03 -13.17 -21.16
C ILE A 146 7.04 -12.53 -22.15
N SER A 147 5.89 -13.15 -22.37
CA SER A 147 4.83 -12.66 -23.27
C SER A 147 3.70 -11.93 -22.54
N ALA A 148 3.71 -11.93 -21.20
CA ALA A 148 2.68 -11.31 -20.39
C ALA A 148 2.60 -9.79 -20.60
N GLU A 149 1.38 -9.25 -20.50
CA GLU A 149 1.17 -7.81 -20.46
C GLU A 149 1.83 -7.21 -19.21
N THR A 150 2.51 -6.08 -19.40
CA THR A 150 3.15 -5.35 -18.31
C THR A 150 2.57 -3.95 -18.18
N VAL A 151 2.55 -3.43 -16.95
CA VAL A 151 2.19 -2.03 -16.73
C VAL A 151 3.32 -1.18 -17.32
N PRO A 152 3.02 -0.28 -18.28
CA PRO A 152 4.05 0.59 -18.84
C PRO A 152 4.61 1.48 -17.74
N LEU A 153 5.94 1.55 -17.65
CA LEU A 153 6.61 2.49 -16.76
C LEU A 153 6.23 3.91 -17.21
N LYS A 154 5.56 4.67 -16.34
CA LYS A 154 5.44 6.11 -16.54
C LYS A 154 6.84 6.70 -16.35
N GLY A 155 7.39 7.27 -17.42
CA GLY A 155 8.63 8.03 -17.34
C GLY A 155 8.52 9.12 -16.28
N ILE A 156 9.65 9.36 -15.60
CA ILE A 156 9.83 10.50 -14.69
C ILE A 156 9.84 11.78 -15.51
#